data_AF-A0A7S1J1I8-F1
#
_entry.id   AF-A0A7S1J1I8-F1
#
_cell.length_a   1.000
_cell.length_b   1.000
_cell.length_c   1.000
_cell.angle_alpha   90.00
_cell.angle_beta   90.00
_cell.angle_gamma   90.00
#
_symmetry.space_group_name_H-M   'P 1'
#
loop_
_entity.id
_entity.type
_entity.pdbx_description
1 polymer ?
#
loop_
_entity_poly.entity_id
_entity_poly.type
_entity_poly.pdbx_seq_one_letter_code
_entity_poly.pdbx_strand_id
1 'polypeptide(L)'
;GKYSWQKLPFVYEKMRIRDGPRCEAFLGLFSGEGCRMEAMTCEAHDQFAAGSQFITHTTGRMLGQLGVKTTPINTKGFESLLALVDNTCKDSMDLFVALYQHNPAAHQQLERLEQALKAVKASLVR
;
A
#
# COMPACT_ATOMS: atom_id res chain seq x y z
N GLY A 1 -3.48 -13.51 -0.27
CA GLY A 1 -3.00 -13.06 1.06
C GLY A 1 -2.68 -14.25 1.93
N LYS A 2 -2.46 -14.03 3.24
CA LYS A 2 -2.00 -15.04 4.21
C LYS A 2 -2.81 -16.36 4.21
N TYR A 3 -4.10 -16.31 3.88
CA TYR A 3 -5.00 -17.47 3.92
C TYR A 3 -5.78 -17.75 2.63
N SER A 4 -6.07 -16.72 1.82
CA SER A 4 -6.80 -16.86 0.56
C SER A 4 -6.55 -15.66 -0.35
N TRP A 5 -6.85 -15.82 -1.64
CA TRP A 5 -6.82 -14.77 -2.67
C TRP A 5 -8.22 -14.26 -3.02
N GLN A 6 -9.27 -14.91 -2.50
CA GLN A 6 -10.65 -14.52 -2.75
C GLN A 6 -10.90 -13.05 -2.39
N LYS A 7 -11.53 -12.34 -3.33
CA LYS A 7 -11.92 -10.91 -3.25
C LYS A 7 -10.74 -9.93 -3.13
N LEU A 8 -9.50 -10.40 -3.14
CA LEU A 8 -8.33 -9.52 -3.20
C LEU A 8 -8.19 -8.96 -4.62
N PRO A 9 -7.79 -7.69 -4.77
CA PRO A 9 -7.58 -7.11 -6.08
C PRO A 9 -6.35 -7.74 -6.76
N PHE A 10 -6.50 -8.08 -8.03
CA PHE A 10 -5.40 -8.39 -8.94
C PHE A 10 -5.41 -7.35 -10.06
N VAL A 11 -4.40 -6.48 -10.07
CA VAL A 11 -4.31 -5.36 -11.01
C VAL A 11 -3.51 -5.77 -12.23
N TYR A 12 -3.97 -5.43 -13.44
CA TYR A 12 -3.24 -5.74 -14.67
C TYR A 12 -3.46 -4.72 -15.78
N GLU A 13 -2.47 -4.63 -16.67
CA GLU A 13 -2.56 -3.93 -17.95
C GLU A 13 -2.07 -4.82 -19.09
N LYS A 14 -2.82 -4.88 -20.20
CA LYS A 14 -2.43 -5.61 -21.41
C LYS A 14 -1.65 -4.69 -22.36
N MET A 15 -0.35 -4.51 -22.13
CA MET A 15 0.46 -3.55 -22.90
C MET A 15 0.94 -4.09 -24.27
N ARG A 16 1.52 -5.30 -24.31
CA ARG A 16 2.18 -5.86 -25.52
C ARG A 16 1.96 -7.37 -25.65
N ILE A 17 0.70 -7.78 -25.69
CA ILE A 17 0.32 -9.20 -25.74
C ILE A 17 0.36 -9.70 -27.19
N ARG A 18 1.27 -10.64 -27.48
CA ARG A 18 1.36 -11.33 -28.79
C ARG A 18 0.62 -12.66 -28.82
N ASP A 19 0.54 -13.31 -27.67
CA ASP A 19 -0.16 -14.58 -27.47
C ASP A 19 -1.34 -14.33 -26.52
N GLY A 20 -2.49 -14.04 -27.11
CA GLY A 20 -3.75 -13.77 -26.39
C GLY A 20 -4.18 -14.96 -25.52
N PRO A 21 -4.29 -16.18 -26.06
CA PRO A 21 -4.67 -17.36 -25.30
C PRO A 21 -3.79 -17.61 -24.07
N ARG A 22 -2.46 -17.46 -24.20
CA ARG A 22 -1.56 -17.58 -23.05
C ARG A 22 -1.79 -16.50 -22.00
N CYS A 23 -2.04 -15.26 -22.43
CA CYS A 23 -2.37 -14.16 -21.52
C CYS A 23 -3.67 -14.43 -20.76
N GLU A 24 -4.73 -14.85 -21.44
CA GLU A 24 -6.01 -15.17 -20.78
C GLU A 24 -5.88 -16.37 -19.86
N ALA A 25 -5.12 -17.40 -20.23
CA ALA A 25 -4.86 -18.55 -19.36
C ALA A 25 -4.16 -18.12 -18.06
N PHE A 26 -3.18 -17.21 -18.14
CA PHE A 26 -2.50 -16.68 -16.96
C PHE A 26 -3.44 -15.85 -16.08
N LEU A 27 -4.23 -14.95 -16.67
CA LEU A 27 -5.24 -14.17 -15.92
C LEU A 27 -6.31 -15.08 -15.31
N GLY A 28 -6.65 -16.16 -16.01
CA GLY A 28 -7.58 -17.20 -15.58
C GLY A 28 -7.17 -17.90 -14.27
N LEU A 29 -5.87 -17.98 -13.97
CA LEU A 29 -5.38 -18.51 -12.70
C LEU A 29 -5.87 -17.65 -11.52
N PHE A 30 -5.72 -16.33 -11.62
CA PHE A 30 -6.09 -15.41 -10.55
C PHE A 30 -7.60 -15.26 -10.42
N SER A 31 -8.32 -15.19 -11.55
CA SER A 31 -9.78 -15.14 -11.52
C SER A 31 -10.38 -16.44 -10.98
N GLY A 32 -9.78 -17.60 -11.31
CA GLY A 32 -10.16 -18.92 -10.78
C GLY A 32 -9.98 -19.04 -9.26
N GLU A 33 -8.94 -18.40 -8.70
CA GLU A 33 -8.73 -18.28 -7.26
C GLU A 33 -9.65 -17.23 -6.58
N GLY A 34 -10.53 -16.59 -7.35
CA GLY A 34 -11.52 -15.65 -6.85
C GLY A 34 -10.99 -14.23 -6.63
N CYS A 35 -9.86 -13.86 -7.23
CA CYS A 35 -9.41 -12.47 -7.22
C CYS A 35 -10.43 -11.55 -7.91
N ARG A 36 -10.49 -10.31 -7.43
CA ARG A 36 -11.18 -9.24 -8.15
C ARG A 36 -10.21 -8.69 -9.20
N MET A 37 -10.50 -8.98 -10.46
CA MET A 37 -9.63 -8.62 -11.59
C MET A 37 -9.83 -7.15 -11.96
N GLU A 38 -8.81 -6.32 -11.75
CA GLU A 38 -8.86 -4.86 -11.94
C GLU A 38 -7.98 -4.47 -13.15
N ALA A 39 -8.60 -4.26 -14.31
CA ALA A 39 -7.90 -3.77 -15.49
C ALA A 39 -7.71 -2.25 -15.39
N MET A 40 -6.47 -1.77 -15.38
CA MET A 40 -6.15 -0.33 -15.43
C MET A 40 -4.78 -0.09 -16.02
N THR A 41 -4.48 1.16 -16.37
CA THR A 41 -3.15 1.50 -16.88
C THR A 41 -2.10 1.53 -15.76
N CYS A 42 -0.83 1.36 -16.10
CA CYS A 42 0.28 1.50 -15.17
C CYS A 42 0.28 2.89 -14.50
N GLU A 43 -0.03 3.95 -15.25
CA GLU A 43 -0.09 5.31 -14.71
C GLU A 43 -1.24 5.47 -13.71
N ALA A 44 -2.41 4.90 -14.02
CA ALA A 44 -3.55 4.93 -13.10
C ALA A 44 -3.25 4.13 -11.82
N HIS A 45 -2.65 2.94 -11.97
CA HIS A 45 -2.18 2.14 -10.84
C HIS A 45 -1.24 2.94 -9.95
N ASP A 46 -0.22 3.59 -10.52
CA ASP A 46 0.79 4.32 -9.75
C ASP A 46 0.18 5.52 -9.01
N GLN A 47 -0.75 6.24 -9.63
CA GLN A 47 -1.50 7.31 -8.95
C GLN A 47 -2.27 6.78 -7.73
N PHE A 48 -2.98 5.66 -7.88
CA PHE A 48 -3.70 5.05 -6.76
C PHE A 48 -2.77 4.49 -5.69
N ALA A 49 -1.70 3.79 -6.09
CA ALA A 49 -0.73 3.18 -5.19
C ALA A 49 0.03 4.22 -4.37
N ALA A 50 0.37 5.37 -4.96
CA ALA A 50 0.98 6.49 -4.24
C ALA A 50 0.07 7.00 -3.10
N GLY A 51 -1.22 7.18 -3.36
CA GLY A 51 -2.20 7.65 -2.38
C GLY A 51 -2.70 6.59 -1.39
N SER A 52 -2.33 5.33 -1.56
CA SER A 52 -2.82 4.21 -0.75
C SER A 52 -1.67 3.38 -0.17
N GLN A 53 -1.06 2.51 -0.98
CA GLN A 53 0.02 1.62 -0.57
C GLN A 53 1.22 2.39 -0.01
N PHE A 54 1.69 3.43 -0.71
CA PHE A 54 2.84 4.19 -0.26
C PHE A 54 2.58 4.94 1.06
N ILE A 55 1.41 5.59 1.21
CA ILE A 55 1.00 6.22 2.48
C ILE A 55 0.90 5.19 3.61
N THR A 56 0.34 4.00 3.32
CA THR A 56 0.19 2.90 4.28
C THR A 56 1.55 2.44 4.79
N HIS A 57 2.51 2.18 3.89
CA HIS A 57 3.88 1.82 4.28
C HIS A 57 4.61 2.95 5.01
N THR A 58 4.48 4.19 4.54
CA THR A 58 5.14 5.34 5.16
C THR A 58 4.65 5.51 6.60
N THR A 59 3.34 5.40 6.82
CA THR A 59 2.74 5.50 8.16
C THR A 59 3.18 4.36 9.06
N GLY A 60 3.12 3.11 8.58
CA GLY A 60 3.55 1.95 9.34
C GLY A 60 5.03 1.99 9.72
N ARG A 61 5.91 2.37 8.78
CA ARG A 61 7.34 2.52 9.05
C ARG A 61 7.65 3.69 9.98
N MET A 62 6.95 4.82 9.85
CA MET A 62 7.07 5.95 10.77
C MET A 62 6.69 5.53 12.20
N LEU A 63 5.59 4.82 12.37
CA LEU A 63 5.17 4.28 13.67
C LEU A 63 6.17 3.25 14.22
N GLY A 64 6.74 2.41 13.35
CA GLY A 64 7.84 1.51 13.69
C GLY A 64 9.07 2.26 14.22
N GLN A 65 9.47 3.35 13.55
CA GLN A 65 10.56 4.22 13.98
C GLN A 65 10.25 4.97 15.29
N LEU A 66 8.98 5.36 15.50
CA LEU A 66 8.53 5.93 16.77
C LEU A 66 8.64 4.92 17.93
N GLY A 67 8.72 3.62 17.63
CA GLY A 67 8.89 2.57 18.63
C GLY A 67 7.62 2.26 19.41
N VAL A 68 6.45 2.39 18.77
CA VAL A 68 5.15 2.10 19.40
C VAL A 68 5.08 0.65 19.86
N LYS A 69 4.52 0.42 21.06
CA LYS A 69 4.39 -0.90 21.69
C LYS A 69 3.01 -1.07 22.31
N THR A 70 2.59 -2.31 22.46
CA THR A 70 1.37 -2.64 23.19
C THR A 70 1.40 -2.10 24.62
N THR A 71 0.23 -1.71 25.14
CA THR A 71 0.02 -1.21 26.50
C THR A 71 -1.17 -1.91 27.14
N PRO A 72 -1.31 -1.87 28.49
CA PRO A 72 -2.49 -2.42 29.17
C PRO A 72 -3.82 -1.74 28.81
N ILE A 73 -3.79 -0.57 28.15
CA ILE A 73 -4.97 0.27 27.86
C ILE A 73 -5.13 0.54 26.37
N ASN A 74 -4.69 -0.38 25.50
CA ASN A 74 -4.83 -0.21 24.06
C ASN A 74 -6.30 0.04 23.66
N THR A 75 -6.51 1.05 22.82
CA THR A 75 -7.77 1.19 22.08
C THR A 75 -7.75 0.28 20.85
N LYS A 76 -8.93 -0.03 20.29
CA LYS A 76 -9.03 -0.78 19.03
C LYS A 76 -8.34 -0.09 17.84
N GLY A 77 -8.35 1.24 17.84
CA GLY A 77 -7.59 2.03 16.87
C GLY A 77 -6.08 1.78 17.00
N PHE A 78 -5.56 1.80 18.24
CA PHE A 78 -4.14 1.56 18.47
C PHE A 78 -3.71 0.11 18.16
N GLU A 79 -4.55 -0.88 18.47
CA GLU A 79 -4.32 -2.27 18.03
C GLU A 79 -4.18 -2.37 16.50
N SER A 80 -4.99 -1.61 15.75
CA SER A 80 -4.91 -1.56 14.29
C SER A 80 -3.60 -0.92 13.79
N LEU A 81 -3.10 0.11 14.50
CA LEU A 81 -1.79 0.71 14.20
C LEU A 81 -0.64 -0.25 14.47
N LEU A 82 -0.70 -1.02 15.56
CA LEU A 82 0.30 -2.06 15.84
C LEU A 82 0.30 -3.15 14.75
N ALA A 83 -0.88 -3.58 14.30
CA ALA A 83 -0.99 -4.52 13.18
C ALA A 83 -0.47 -3.93 11.86
N LEU A 84 -0.66 -2.63 11.63
CA LEU A 84 -0.10 -1.94 10.47
C LEU A 84 1.43 -1.95 10.49
N VAL A 85 2.05 -1.67 11.65
CA VAL A 85 3.51 -1.77 11.82
C VAL A 85 3.98 -3.19 11.51
N ASP A 86 3.34 -4.21 12.09
CA ASP A 86 3.70 -5.61 11.88
C ASP A 86 3.57 -6.04 10.41
N ASN A 87 2.57 -5.54 9.69
CA ASN A 87 2.40 -5.86 8.26
C ASN A 87 3.37 -5.11 7.34
N THR A 88 3.72 -3.86 7.67
CA THR A 88 4.53 -3.01 6.77
C THR A 88 6.03 -3.14 7.01
N CYS A 89 6.46 -3.43 8.24
CA CYS A 89 7.87 -3.58 8.59
C CYS A 89 8.45 -4.97 8.29
N LYS A 90 7.60 -5.95 7.94
CA LYS A 90 8.05 -7.26 7.42
C LYS A 90 8.63 -7.17 6.02
N ASP A 91 8.19 -6.20 5.23
CA ASP A 91 8.71 -5.96 3.89
C ASP A 91 10.09 -5.29 3.95
N SER A 92 10.96 -5.62 3.00
CA SER A 92 12.31 -5.07 2.94
C SER A 92 12.29 -3.55 2.76
N MET A 93 13.35 -2.89 3.26
CA MET A 93 13.55 -1.47 3.00
C MET A 93 13.68 -1.19 1.50
N ASP A 94 14.32 -2.09 0.75
CA ASP A 94 14.45 -1.96 -0.70
C ASP A 94 13.10 -1.89 -1.42
N LEU A 95 12.11 -2.71 -1.01
CA LEU A 95 10.76 -2.63 -1.57
C LEU A 95 10.14 -1.26 -1.32
N PHE A 96 10.27 -0.74 -0.10
CA PHE A 96 9.72 0.57 0.24
C PHE A 96 10.42 1.72 -0.49
N VAL A 97 11.74 1.67 -0.61
CA VAL A 97 12.51 2.65 -1.38
C VAL A 97 12.09 2.61 -2.85
N ALA A 98 11.86 1.42 -3.42
CA ALA A 98 11.38 1.29 -4.79
C ALA A 98 9.98 1.90 -5.00
N LEU A 99 9.05 1.75 -4.04
CA LEU A 99 7.72 2.39 -4.09
C LEU A 99 7.81 3.92 -4.18
N TYR A 100 8.87 4.52 -3.64
CA TYR A 100 9.11 5.96 -3.72
C TYR A 100 9.86 6.36 -4.98
N GLN A 101 10.98 5.69 -5.28
CA GLN A 101 11.89 6.07 -6.36
C GLN A 101 11.28 5.88 -7.75
N HIS A 102 10.41 4.87 -7.91
CA HIS A 102 9.83 4.52 -9.20
C HIS A 102 8.41 5.05 -9.42
N ASN A 103 7.83 5.74 -8.44
CA ASN A 103 6.50 6.34 -8.55
C ASN A 103 6.58 7.86 -8.31
N PRO A 104 6.58 8.68 -9.36
CA PRO A 104 6.65 10.14 -9.22
C PRO A 104 5.55 10.74 -8.33
N ALA A 105 4.37 10.12 -8.28
CA ALA A 105 3.26 10.58 -7.44
C ALA A 105 3.54 10.32 -5.94
N ALA A 106 4.42 9.37 -5.59
CA ALA A 106 4.79 9.11 -4.20
C ALA A 106 5.49 10.30 -3.54
N HIS A 107 6.29 11.06 -4.28
CA HIS A 107 6.95 12.28 -3.79
C HIS A 107 5.94 13.30 -3.28
N GLN A 108 4.94 13.63 -4.11
CA GLN A 108 3.87 14.55 -3.74
C GLN A 108 3.07 14.05 -2.53
N GLN A 109 2.83 12.74 -2.42
CA GLN A 109 2.10 12.18 -1.27
C GLN A 109 2.90 12.28 0.03
N LEU A 110 4.23 12.11 -0.03
CA LEU A 110 5.09 12.30 1.15
C LEU A 110 5.04 13.74 1.65
N GLU A 111 5.19 14.72 0.75
CA GLU A 111 5.10 16.15 1.10
C GLU A 111 3.74 16.49 1.73
N ARG A 112 2.64 15.98 1.14
CA ARG A 112 1.28 16.17 1.68
C ARG A 112 1.12 15.55 3.07
N LEU A 113 1.70 14.38 3.31
CA LEU A 113 1.67 13.73 4.63
C LEU A 113 2.42 14.56 5.67
N GLU A 114 3.60 15.08 5.33
CA GLU A 114 4.36 15.96 6.22
C GLU A 114 3.61 17.26 6.54
N GLN A 115 3.01 17.89 5.53
CA GLN A 115 2.19 19.09 5.71
C GLN A 115 0.97 18.81 6.60
N ALA A 116 0.29 17.69 6.40
CA ALA A 116 -0.84 17.28 7.21
C ALA A 116 -0.43 17.09 8.68
N LEU A 117 0.72 16.44 8.94
CA LEU A 117 1.24 16.28 10.31
C LEU A 117 1.59 17.64 10.95
N LYS A 118 2.22 18.55 10.20
CA LYS A 118 2.51 19.92 10.65
C LYS A 118 1.22 20.69 10.98
N ALA A 119 0.19 20.56 10.16
CA ALA A 119 -1.11 21.22 10.39
C ALA A 119 -1.81 20.69 11.65
N VAL A 120 -1.82 19.36 11.85
CA VAL A 120 -2.34 18.76 13.10
C VAL A 120 -1.55 19.28 14.30
N LYS A 121 -0.22 19.30 14.24
CA LYS A 121 0.62 19.85 15.31
C LYS A 121 0.26 21.33 15.61
N ALA A 122 0.11 22.15 14.58
CA ALA A 122 -0.25 23.57 14.76
C ALA A 122 -1.63 23.75 15.41
N SER A 123 -2.58 22.83 15.17
CA SER A 123 -3.91 22.87 15.80
C SER A 123 -3.88 22.58 17.30
N LEU A 124 -2.84 21.93 17.83
CA LEU A 124 -2.67 21.62 19.25
C LEU A 124 -2.11 22.80 20.07
N VAL A 125 -1.54 23.80 19.40
CA VAL A 125 -0.92 24.99 20.03
C VAL A 125 -1.82 26.22 19.89
N ARG A 126 -3.12 25.99 19.66
CA ARG A 126 -4.18 27.00 19.78
C ARG A 126 -4.80 26.93 21.17
#